data_AF-A0A062V583-F1
#
_entry.id   AF-A0A062V583-F1
#
_cell.length_a   1.000
_cell.length_b   1.000
_cell.length_c   1.000
_cell.angle_alpha   90.00
_cell.angle_beta   90.00
_cell.angle_gamma   90.00
#
_symmetry.space_group_name_H-M   'P 1'
#
loop_
_entity.id
_entity.type
_entity.pdbx_description
1 polymer ?
#
loop_
_entity_poly.entity_id
_entity_poly.type
_entity_poly.pdbx_seq_one_letter_code
_entity_poly.pdbx_strand_id
1 'polypeptide(L)'
;MLIQFVRTGGFAGLRTAVTLDTDTLPPEEARKLLEMVDASGFFNLPEKFPVPTRGADYFVYRLTVEKEGRKHTVEVSDPVAPAALRPLLQSLVAYARK
;
A
#
# COMPACT_ATOMS: atom_id res chain seq x y z
N MET A 1 11.74 -8.98 -2.38
CA MET A 1 11.02 -7.68 -2.52
C MET A 1 10.38 -7.39 -1.17
N LEU A 2 10.69 -6.23 -0.59
CA LEU A 2 10.17 -5.83 0.72
C LEU A 2 9.04 -4.82 0.54
N ILE A 3 7.91 -5.05 1.21
CA ILE A 3 6.76 -4.15 1.19
C ILE A 3 6.46 -3.73 2.64
N GLN A 4 6.55 -2.44 2.91
CA GLN A 4 6.14 -1.84 4.17
C GLN A 4 4.85 -1.08 3.96
N PHE A 5 3.81 -1.45 4.70
CA PHE A 5 2.50 -0.84 4.61
C PHE A 5 2.08 -0.28 5.96
N VAL A 6 1.59 0.96 5.95
CA VAL A 6 1.01 1.62 7.11
C VAL A 6 -0.34 2.19 6.70
N ARG A 7 -1.37 1.87 7.48
CA ARG A 7 -2.68 2.50 7.39
C ARG A 7 -2.95 3.27 8.67
N THR A 8 -3.36 4.52 8.56
CA THR A 8 -3.81 5.37 9.66
C THR A 8 -5.17 5.98 9.34
N GLY A 9 -5.86 6.52 10.35
CA GLY A 9 -7.18 7.13 10.20
C GLY A 9 -8.34 6.16 10.48
N GLY A 10 -9.52 6.49 9.97
CA GLY A 10 -10.77 5.85 10.37
C GLY A 10 -11.30 6.35 11.72
N PHE A 11 -12.55 6.01 12.01
CA PHE A 11 -13.33 6.51 13.16
C PHE A 11 -12.73 6.24 14.55
N ALA A 12 -11.69 5.41 14.65
CA ALA A 12 -11.01 5.05 15.90
C ALA A 12 -9.54 5.47 15.95
N GLY A 13 -9.01 6.15 14.91
CA GLY A 13 -7.60 6.57 14.86
C GLY A 13 -6.59 5.41 14.84
N LEU A 14 -7.03 4.21 14.47
CA LEU A 14 -6.20 3.01 14.55
C LEU A 14 -5.08 3.03 13.51
N ARG A 15 -3.85 2.88 13.99
CA ARG A 15 -2.67 2.67 13.15
C ARG A 15 -2.43 1.18 12.98
N THR A 16 -2.51 0.69 11.75
CA THR A 16 -2.10 -0.68 11.40
C THR A 16 -0.84 -0.61 10.56
N ALA A 17 0.16 -1.43 10.84
CA ALA A 17 1.35 -1.54 10.02
C ALA A 17 1.69 -3.01 9.81
N VAL A 18 2.12 -3.35 8.59
CA VAL A 18 2.63 -4.69 8.25
C VAL A 18 3.86 -4.53 7.37
N THR A 19 4.83 -5.42 7.57
CA THR A 19 5.99 -5.55 6.70
C THR A 19 5.96 -6.95 6.12
N LEU A 20 5.98 -7.05 4.79
CA LEU A 20 5.96 -8.29 4.06
C LEU A 20 7.26 -8.42 3.26
N ASP A 21 7.93 -9.55 3.39
CA ASP A 21 9.07 -9.90 2.55
C ASP A 21 8.67 -11.06 1.64
N THR A 22 8.71 -10.83 0.33
CA THR A 22 8.39 -11.86 -0.67
C THR A 22 9.32 -13.06 -0.61
N ASP A 23 10.54 -12.93 -0.08
CA ASP A 23 11.45 -14.06 0.11
C ASP A 23 11.00 -15.00 1.24
N THR A 24 10.18 -14.50 2.17
CA THR A 24 9.64 -15.28 3.29
C THR A 24 8.20 -15.75 3.07
N LEU A 25 7.55 -15.24 2.03
CA LEU A 25 6.17 -15.58 1.68
C LEU A 25 6.12 -16.81 0.76
N PRO A 26 4.99 -17.53 0.72
CA PRO A 26 4.75 -18.57 -0.27
C PRO A 26 4.94 -18.03 -1.69
N PRO A 27 5.52 -18.81 -2.63
CA PRO A 27 5.80 -18.35 -3.99
C PRO A 27 4.57 -17.78 -4.73
N GLU A 28 3.41 -18.39 -4.51
CA GLU A 28 2.13 -17.97 -5.07
C GLU A 28 1.68 -16.60 -4.55
N GLU A 29 1.91 -16.31 -3.27
CA GLU A 29 1.56 -15.02 -2.66
C GLU A 29 2.55 -13.93 -3.08
N ALA A 30 3.84 -14.25 -3.07
CA ALA A 30 4.91 -13.38 -3.55
C ALA A 30 4.67 -12.94 -5.00
N ARG A 31 4.30 -13.89 -5.87
CA ARG A 31 3.99 -13.62 -7.28
C ARG A 31 2.78 -12.70 -7.43
N LYS A 32 1.69 -12.95 -6.69
CA LYS A 32 0.50 -12.08 -6.71
C LYS A 32 0.81 -10.65 -6.29
N LEU A 33 1.59 -10.47 -5.22
CA LEU A 33 1.99 -9.13 -4.76
C LEU A 33 2.85 -8.42 -5.82
N LEU A 34 3.76 -9.16 -6.46
CA LEU A 34 4.59 -8.62 -7.54
C LEU A 34 3.76 -8.20 -8.75
N GLU A 35 2.80 -9.01 -9.19
CA GLU A 35 1.87 -8.69 -10.28
C GLU A 35 1.01 -7.45 -9.96
N MET A 36 0.52 -7.32 -8.72
CA MET A 36 -0.24 -6.13 -8.30
C MET A 36 0.61 -4.86 -8.27
N VAL A 37 1.86 -4.94 -7.77
CA VAL A 37 2.79 -3.82 -7.77
C VAL A 37 3.09 -3.37 -9.21
N ASP A 38 3.36 -4.31 -10.10
CA ASP A 38 3.66 -4.05 -11.51
C ASP A 38 2.45 -3.47 -12.25
N ALA A 39 1.28 -4.11 -12.12
CA ALA A 39 0.02 -3.66 -12.73
C ALA A 39 -0.45 -2.28 -12.24
N SER A 40 -0.14 -1.92 -10.99
CA SER A 40 -0.41 -0.58 -10.46
C SER A 40 0.53 0.50 -10.97
N GLY A 41 1.62 0.11 -11.65
CA GLY A 41 2.68 1.01 -12.08
C GLY A 41 3.32 1.72 -10.89
N PHE A 42 3.47 1.05 -9.75
CA PHE A 42 3.76 1.67 -8.45
C PHE A 42 4.94 2.65 -8.48
N PHE A 43 6.04 2.25 -9.12
CA PHE A 43 7.25 3.07 -9.23
C PHE A 43 7.10 4.32 -10.11
N ASN A 44 6.01 4.43 -10.88
CA ASN A 44 5.66 5.60 -11.68
C ASN A 44 4.59 6.48 -11.01
N LEU A 45 4.08 6.07 -9.85
CA LEU A 45 3.12 6.86 -9.09
C LEU A 45 3.82 8.02 -8.37
N PRO A 46 3.13 9.16 -8.19
CA PRO A 46 3.65 10.25 -7.37
C PRO A 46 3.79 9.79 -5.91
N GLU A 47 4.82 10.30 -5.23
CA GLU A 47 5.06 9.97 -3.83
C GLU A 47 3.93 10.43 -2.89
N LYS A 48 3.23 11.50 -3.27
CA LYS A 48 2.11 12.07 -2.50
C LYS A 48 0.97 12.43 -3.42
N PHE A 49 -0.24 12.01 -3.05
CA PHE A 49 -1.48 12.44 -3.70
C PHE A 49 -2.04 13.68 -3.01
N PRO A 50 -2.74 14.57 -3.75
CA PRO A 50 -3.37 15.73 -3.16
C PRO A 50 -4.37 15.31 -2.08
N VAL A 51 -4.23 15.92 -0.90
CA VAL A 51 -5.10 15.67 0.24
C VAL A 51 -6.50 16.23 -0.06
N PRO A 52 -7.58 15.47 0.16
CA PRO A 52 -8.93 15.97 -0.05
C PRO A 52 -9.21 17.22 0.79
N THR A 53 -9.82 18.25 0.20
CA THR A 53 -10.01 19.58 0.82
C THR A 53 -11.15 19.61 1.87
N ARG A 54 -11.98 18.57 1.98
CA ARG A 54 -13.12 18.47 2.93
C ARG A 54 -13.40 17.01 3.33
N GLY A 55 -13.76 16.78 4.60
CA GLY A 55 -14.16 15.48 5.21
C GLY A 55 -13.02 14.84 6.00
N ALA A 56 -13.21 14.58 7.30
CA ALA A 56 -13.60 13.29 7.92
C ALA A 56 -12.48 12.24 7.89
N ASP A 57 -12.38 11.41 8.93
CA ASP A 57 -11.31 10.45 9.26
C ASP A 57 -10.99 9.42 8.16
N TYR A 58 -10.54 9.85 6.99
CA TYR A 58 -10.18 8.99 5.89
C TYR A 58 -9.02 8.09 6.27
N PHE A 59 -9.03 6.88 5.71
CA PHE A 59 -7.84 6.05 5.78
C PHE A 59 -6.75 6.66 4.89
N VAL A 60 -5.59 6.88 5.49
CA VAL A 60 -4.36 7.26 4.81
C VAL A 60 -3.50 6.01 4.74
N TYR A 61 -3.02 5.71 3.54
CA TYR A 61 -2.17 4.58 3.25
C TYR A 61 -0.79 5.08 2.88
N ARG A 62 0.22 4.63 3.62
CA ARG A 62 1.63 4.81 3.26
C ARG A 62 2.20 3.47 2.89
N LEU A 63 2.58 3.34 1.62
CA LEU A 63 3.15 2.13 1.05
C LEU A 63 4.57 2.41 0.61
N THR A 64 5.50 1.59 1.08
CA THR A 64 6.91 1.63 0.66
C THR A 64 7.25 0.27 0.06
N VAL A 65 7.67 0.25 -1.20
CA VAL A 65 8.09 -0.97 -1.89
C VAL A 65 9.58 -0.86 -2.22
N GLU A 66 10.33 -1.90 -1.86
CA GLU A 66 11.73 -2.07 -2.19
C GLU A 66 11.92 -3.32 -3.06
N LYS A 67 12.37 -3.10 -4.29
CA LYS A 67 12.58 -4.14 -5.31
C LYS A 67 13.90 -3.86 -6.03
N GLU A 68 14.78 -4.87 -6.08
CA GLU A 68 16.05 -4.82 -6.84
C GLU A 68 16.90 -3.57 -6.54
N GLY A 69 16.98 -3.17 -5.27
CA GLY A 69 17.72 -1.97 -4.82
C GLY A 69 17.02 -0.64 -5.10
N ARG A 70 15.83 -0.64 -5.70
CA ARG A 70 14.98 0.55 -5.86
C ARG A 70 13.95 0.59 -4.74
N LYS A 71 13.86 1.74 -4.07
CA LYS A 71 12.87 2.00 -3.02
C LYS A 71 11.97 3.15 -3.44
N HIS A 72 10.65 2.94 -3.40
CA HIS A 72 9.67 3.97 -3.68
C HIS A 72 8.62 4.03 -2.58
N THR A 73 8.22 5.24 -2.18
CA THR A 73 7.21 5.46 -1.14
C THR A 73 6.07 6.28 -1.70
N VAL A 74 4.86 5.78 -1.55
CA VAL A 74 3.63 6.42 -1.99
C VAL A 74 2.70 6.60 -0.79
N GLU A 75 2.21 7.82 -0.61
CA GLU A 75 1.22 8.19 0.38
C GLU A 75 -0.06 8.66 -0.31
N VAL A 76 -1.16 7.95 -0.02
CA VAL A 76 -2.44 8.15 -0.68
C VAL A 76 -3.60 7.92 0.29
N SER A 77 -4.63 8.74 0.19
CA SER A 77 -5.87 8.56 0.96
C SER A 77 -6.88 7.74 0.16
N ASP A 78 -7.71 6.96 0.85
CA ASP A 78 -8.77 6.13 0.24
C ASP A 78 -9.59 6.82 -0.88
N PRO A 79 -10.12 8.06 -0.70
CA PRO A 79 -10.94 8.71 -1.74
C PRO A 79 -10.17 9.08 -3.01
N VAL A 80 -8.85 9.24 -2.94
CA VAL A 80 -8.00 9.67 -4.08
C VAL A 80 -7.13 8.53 -4.60
N ALA A 81 -7.25 7.32 -4.03
CA ALA A 81 -6.49 6.16 -4.43
C ALA A 81 -6.85 5.70 -5.86
N PRO A 82 -5.87 5.60 -6.78
CA PRO A 82 -6.10 5.11 -8.13
C PRO A 82 -6.71 3.71 -8.12
N ALA A 83 -7.63 3.43 -9.04
CA ALA A 83 -8.28 2.13 -9.14
C ALA A 83 -7.28 0.97 -9.30
N ALA A 84 -6.17 1.20 -10.00
CA ALA A 84 -5.10 0.21 -10.19
C ALA A 84 -4.33 -0.11 -8.90
N LEU A 85 -4.29 0.80 -7.92
CA LEU A 85 -3.60 0.61 -6.64
C LEU A 85 -4.51 -0.05 -5.59
N ARG A 86 -5.84 0.03 -5.75
CA ARG A 86 -6.81 -0.51 -4.79
C ARG A 86 -6.65 -2.01 -4.49
N PRO A 87 -6.44 -2.90 -5.48
CA PRO A 87 -6.26 -4.34 -5.22
C PRO A 87 -5.06 -4.62 -4.29
N LEU A 88 -3.95 -3.91 -4.53
CA LEU A 88 -2.75 -4.01 -3.69
C LEU A 88 -3.03 -3.56 -2.26
N LEU A 89 -3.66 -2.39 -2.09
CA LEU A 89 -4.02 -1.86 -0.77
C LEU A 89 -4.94 -2.82 0.01
N GLN A 90 -5.95 -3.39 -0.65
CA GLN A 90 -6.87 -4.34 -0.02
C GLN A 90 -6.16 -5.62 0.43
N SER A 91 -5.26 -6.15 -0.41
CA SER A 91 -4.44 -7.32 -0.06
C SER A 91 -3.58 -7.03 1.17
N LEU A 92 -2.88 -5.89 1.20
CA LEU A 92 -2.04 -5.48 2.33
C LEU A 92 -2.84 -5.24 3.61
N VAL A 93 -4.06 -4.69 3.50
CA VAL A 93 -4.98 -4.57 4.64
C VAL A 93 -5.39 -5.94 5.18
N ALA A 94 -5.61 -6.93 4.32
CA ALA A 94 -5.93 -8.28 4.75
C ALA A 94 -4.75 -8.93 5.48
N TYR A 95 -3.52 -8.77 4.97
CA TYR A 95 -2.30 -9.20 5.67
C TYR A 95 -2.13 -8.51 7.03
N ALA A 96 -2.43 -7.22 7.12
CA ALA A 96 -2.27 -6.45 8.35
C ALA A 96 -3.33 -6.76 9.42
N ARG A 97 -4.38 -7.51 9.08
CA ARG A 97 -5.45 -7.96 10.00
C ARG A 97 -5.30 -9.42 10.43
N LYS A 98 -4.41 -10.16 9.77
CA LYS A 98 -4.17 -11.59 10.01
C LYS A 98 -3.11 -11.77 11.08
#